data_AF-A0A3M1DMA7-F1
#
_entry.id   AF-A0A3M1DMA7-F1
#
_cell.length_a   1.000
_cell.length_b   1.000
_cell.length_c   1.000
_cell.angle_alpha   90.00
_cell.angle_beta   90.00
_cell.angle_gamma   90.00
#
_symmetry.space_group_name_H-M   'P 1'
#
loop_
_entity.id
_entity.type
_entity.pdbx_description
1 polymer ?
#
loop_
_entity_poly.entity_id
_entity_poly.type
_entity_poly.pdbx_seq_one_letter_code
_entity_poly.pdbx_strand_id
1 'polypeptide(L)'
;MNAVTDTGALLRQGTTRLLEPAGLTPGDLEPLLGRLLAPGVDFADLYFELTSSESWSLEEGIVKGGGHHIRQGVGARALSGERTGFAYSEQIDSRALAELTRSASAIARGTGGRGFRLEHSRPCPALYTDAAPLSVLGVEQQLELLHRIDRRARRLDPAVEQVTVSLSGDGADELLAGYPTYIAGHLATLARRIPRPLR
;
A
#
# COMPACT_ATOMS: atom_id res chain seq x y z
N MET A 1 13.68 8.20 -21.98
CA MET A 1 12.38 8.90 -22.03
C MET A 1 11.57 8.41 -20.84
N ASN A 2 11.49 9.19 -19.76
CA ASN A 2 10.66 8.81 -18.62
C ASN A 2 9.20 9.02 -19.04
N ALA A 3 8.43 7.93 -19.09
CA ALA A 3 7.01 8.01 -19.34
C ALA A 3 6.37 8.83 -18.20
N VAL A 4 5.60 9.86 -18.56
CA VAL A 4 4.74 10.55 -17.60
C VAL A 4 3.58 9.59 -17.34
N THR A 5 3.43 9.09 -16.11
CA THR A 5 2.29 8.22 -15.79
C THR A 5 0.99 9.01 -15.85
N ASP A 6 -0.03 8.47 -16.51
CA ASP A 6 -1.39 9.00 -16.44
C ASP A 6 -1.88 8.91 -14.98
N THR A 7 -1.78 10.03 -14.29
CA THR A 7 -2.19 10.15 -12.89
C THR A 7 -3.68 9.84 -12.70
N GLY A 8 -4.50 10.11 -13.73
CA GLY A 8 -5.91 9.74 -13.74
C GLY A 8 -6.13 8.23 -13.81
N ALA A 9 -5.31 7.51 -14.59
CA ALA A 9 -5.37 6.05 -14.65
C ALA A 9 -4.99 5.40 -13.31
N LEU A 10 -3.91 5.86 -12.67
CA LEU A 10 -3.50 5.37 -11.35
C LEU A 10 -4.56 5.62 -10.29
N LEU A 11 -5.19 6.80 -10.29
CA LEU A 11 -6.25 7.12 -9.33
C LEU A 11 -7.48 6.22 -9.51
N ARG A 12 -7.88 5.94 -10.76
CA ARG A 12 -8.96 5.00 -11.07
C ARG A 12 -8.60 3.60 -10.55
N GLN A 13 -7.40 3.12 -10.83
CA GLN A 13 -6.94 1.80 -10.35
C GLN A 13 -6.93 1.72 -8.83
N GLY A 14 -6.41 2.74 -8.15
CA GLY A 14 -6.42 2.82 -6.68
C GLY A 14 -7.83 2.81 -6.11
N THR A 15 -8.76 3.56 -6.72
CA THR A 15 -10.17 3.60 -6.32
C THR A 15 -10.83 2.22 -6.45
N THR A 16 -10.65 1.57 -7.60
CA THR A 16 -11.21 0.23 -7.86
C THR A 16 -10.67 -0.84 -6.93
N ARG A 17 -9.42 -0.73 -6.46
CA ARG A 17 -8.83 -1.72 -5.57
C ARG A 17 -9.01 -1.44 -4.08
N LEU A 18 -9.03 -0.18 -3.68
CA LEU A 18 -8.98 0.20 -2.26
C LEU A 18 -10.32 0.69 -1.72
N LEU A 19 -11.16 1.29 -2.57
CA LEU A 19 -12.42 1.91 -2.15
C LEU A 19 -13.65 1.10 -2.56
N GLU A 20 -13.74 0.72 -3.84
CA GLU A 20 -14.91 0.02 -4.37
C GLU A 20 -15.22 -1.31 -3.65
N PRO A 21 -14.24 -2.15 -3.23
CA PRO A 21 -14.54 -3.37 -2.49
C PRO A 21 -15.20 -3.13 -1.12
N ALA A 22 -14.97 -1.94 -0.55
CA ALA A 22 -15.62 -1.48 0.68
C ALA A 22 -16.95 -0.74 0.41
N GLY A 23 -17.39 -0.65 -0.85
CA GLY A 23 -18.56 0.12 -1.25
C GLY A 23 -18.33 1.63 -1.17
N LEU A 24 -17.09 2.10 -1.19
CA LEU A 24 -16.73 3.51 -1.13
C LEU A 24 -16.44 4.08 -2.50
N THR A 25 -16.74 5.36 -2.65
CA THR A 25 -16.35 6.22 -3.76
C THR A 25 -15.40 7.31 -3.26
N PRO A 26 -14.66 7.99 -4.16
CA PRO A 26 -13.85 9.15 -3.76
C PRO A 26 -14.66 10.25 -3.05
N GLY A 27 -15.94 10.40 -3.39
CA GLY A 27 -16.84 11.37 -2.74
C GLY A 27 -17.13 11.04 -1.27
N ASP A 28 -17.04 9.77 -0.87
CA ASP A 28 -17.24 9.34 0.51
C ASP A 28 -16.05 9.71 1.43
N LEU A 29 -14.90 10.06 0.85
CA LEU A 29 -13.73 10.48 1.63
C LEU A 29 -13.86 11.91 2.17
N GLU A 30 -14.55 12.80 1.45
CA GLU A 30 -14.78 14.19 1.88
C GLU A 30 -15.49 14.30 3.24
N PRO A 31 -16.62 13.61 3.50
CA PRO A 31 -17.27 13.65 4.80
C PRO A 31 -16.42 12.99 5.91
N LEU A 32 -15.60 11.99 5.59
CA LEU A 32 -14.69 11.36 6.56
C LEU A 32 -13.55 12.32 6.96
N LEU A 33 -12.96 13.01 5.99
CA LEU A 33 -11.95 14.06 6.22
C LEU A 33 -12.56 15.25 6.97
N GLY A 34 -13.80 15.63 6.64
CA GLY A 34 -14.52 16.67 7.37
C GLY A 34 -14.74 16.35 8.85
N ARG A 35 -14.95 15.06 9.19
CA ARG A 35 -15.02 14.59 10.59
C ARG A 35 -13.67 14.65 11.30
N LEU A 36 -12.58 14.36 10.59
CA LEU A 36 -11.22 14.45 11.14
C LEU A 36 -10.81 15.90 11.41
N LEU A 37 -11.25 16.83 10.57
CA LEU A 37 -11.00 18.27 10.67
C LEU A 37 -11.93 18.95 11.70
N ALA A 38 -11.91 18.44 12.92
CA ALA A 38 -12.63 19.03 14.04
C ALA A 38 -12.05 20.39 14.44
N PRO A 39 -12.81 21.27 15.15
CA PRO A 39 -12.29 22.55 15.61
C PRO A 39 -10.96 22.42 16.37
N GLY A 40 -9.94 23.11 15.86
CA GLY A 40 -8.58 23.07 16.38
C GLY A 40 -7.67 22.01 15.76
N VAL A 41 -8.16 21.18 14.83
CA VAL A 41 -7.32 20.32 13.99
C VAL A 41 -6.82 21.12 12.78
N ASP A 42 -5.51 21.18 12.64
CA ASP A 42 -4.80 21.90 11.58
C ASP A 42 -4.61 21.04 10.33
N PHE A 43 -4.54 19.72 10.51
CA PHE A 43 -4.28 18.77 9.43
C PHE A 43 -4.99 17.44 9.67
N ALA A 44 -5.47 16.83 8.58
CA ALA A 44 -5.95 15.47 8.60
C ALA A 44 -5.66 14.75 7.28
N ASP A 45 -5.42 13.43 7.37
CA ASP A 45 -5.34 12.54 6.22
C ASP A 45 -5.95 11.16 6.52
N LEU A 46 -6.25 10.46 5.43
CA LEU A 46 -6.62 9.07 5.35
C LEU A 46 -5.63 8.34 4.44
N TYR A 47 -5.06 7.25 4.91
CA TYR A 47 -4.13 6.40 4.16
C TYR A 47 -4.72 5.01 4.03
N PHE A 48 -5.03 4.60 2.80
CA PHE A 48 -5.51 3.26 2.46
C PHE A 48 -4.38 2.45 1.85
N GLU A 49 -4.30 1.18 2.22
CA GLU A 49 -3.26 0.28 1.73
C GLU A 49 -3.84 -1.12 1.50
N LEU A 50 -3.42 -1.75 0.40
CA LEU A 50 -3.60 -3.16 0.09
C LEU A 50 -2.23 -3.73 -0.26
N THR A 51 -1.66 -4.52 0.66
CA THR A 51 -0.40 -5.21 0.45
C THR A 51 -0.64 -6.64 -0.04
N SER A 52 0.25 -7.11 -0.90
CA SER A 52 0.33 -8.50 -1.34
C SER A 52 1.78 -8.94 -1.24
N SER A 53 2.02 -10.07 -0.60
CA SER A 53 3.35 -10.68 -0.48
C SER A 53 3.26 -12.15 -0.83
N GLU A 54 4.27 -12.67 -1.51
CA GLU A 54 4.43 -14.09 -1.78
C GLU A 54 5.82 -14.57 -1.40
N SER A 55 5.93 -15.85 -1.07
CA SER A 55 7.21 -16.47 -0.76
C SER A 55 7.21 -17.94 -1.14
N TRP A 56 8.34 -18.42 -1.66
CA TRP A 56 8.60 -19.80 -2.03
C TRP A 56 9.96 -20.23 -1.47
N SER A 57 10.05 -21.45 -0.97
CA SER A 57 11.30 -22.06 -0.54
C SER A 57 11.50 -23.42 -1.18
N LEU A 58 12.71 -23.65 -1.70
CA LEU A 58 13.16 -24.92 -2.24
C LEU A 58 14.34 -25.41 -1.41
N GLU A 59 14.29 -26.68 -1.02
CA GLU A 59 15.39 -27.39 -0.37
C GLU A 59 15.46 -28.82 -0.90
N GLU A 60 16.66 -29.34 -1.09
CA GLU A 60 16.87 -30.72 -1.57
C GLU A 60 16.20 -30.99 -2.93
N GLY A 61 16.12 -29.97 -3.78
CA GLY A 61 15.45 -30.06 -5.08
C GLY A 61 13.92 -30.09 -5.00
N ILE A 62 13.33 -29.91 -3.81
CA ILE A 62 11.89 -29.96 -3.57
C ILE A 62 11.43 -28.60 -3.05
N VAL A 63 10.33 -28.07 -3.59
CA VAL A 63 9.66 -26.90 -3.04
C VAL A 63 9.02 -27.29 -1.70
N LYS A 64 9.61 -26.83 -0.59
CA LYS A 64 9.18 -27.17 0.78
C LYS A 64 7.98 -26.33 1.23
N GLY A 65 7.89 -25.10 0.77
CA GLY A 65 6.89 -24.15 1.24
C GLY A 65 6.57 -23.06 0.23
N GLY A 66 5.33 -22.61 0.27
CA GLY A 66 4.79 -21.53 -0.52
C GLY A 66 3.73 -20.78 0.28
N GLY A 67 3.74 -19.46 0.20
CA GLY A 67 2.78 -18.62 0.90
C GLY A 67 2.39 -17.42 0.04
N HIS A 68 1.12 -17.05 0.10
CA HIS A 68 0.61 -15.80 -0.44
C HIS A 68 -0.22 -15.12 0.64
N HIS A 69 0.08 -13.85 0.93
CA HIS A 69 -0.58 -13.07 1.95
C HIS A 69 -1.07 -11.76 1.36
N ILE A 70 -2.32 -11.44 1.64
CA ILE A 70 -2.93 -10.16 1.30
C ILE A 70 -3.33 -9.51 2.62
N ARG A 71 -2.99 -8.23 2.80
CA ARG A 71 -3.49 -7.42 3.93
C ARG A 71 -4.03 -6.11 3.41
N GLN A 72 -5.12 -5.65 4.01
CA GLN A 72 -5.75 -4.38 3.68
C GLN A 72 -5.99 -3.59 4.96
N GLY A 73 -5.96 -2.27 4.85
CA GLY A 73 -6.29 -1.41 5.97
C GLY A 73 -6.40 0.07 5.62
N VAL A 74 -6.84 0.83 6.62
CA VAL A 74 -6.97 2.28 6.56
C VAL A 74 -6.44 2.92 7.85
N GLY A 75 -5.61 3.93 7.70
CA GLY A 75 -5.12 4.80 8.77
C GLY A 75 -5.75 6.18 8.67
N ALA A 76 -6.00 6.80 9.82
CA ALA A 76 -6.36 8.21 9.92
C ALA A 76 -5.41 8.96 10.83
N ARG A 77 -5.03 10.17 10.43
CA ARG A 77 -4.23 11.08 11.24
C ARG A 77 -4.94 12.42 11.38
N ALA A 78 -4.84 13.02 12.56
CA ALA A 78 -5.22 14.39 12.83
C ALA A 78 -4.09 15.11 13.59
N LEU A 79 -3.77 16.35 13.23
CA LEU A 79 -2.77 17.18 13.93
C LEU A 79 -3.44 18.43 14.49
N SER A 80 -3.12 18.80 15.73
CA SER A 80 -3.60 20.00 16.41
C SER A 80 -2.48 20.64 17.21
N GLY A 81 -1.85 21.67 16.64
CA GLY A 81 -0.57 22.21 17.09
C GLY A 81 0.49 21.11 17.14
N GLU A 82 0.99 20.80 18.33
CA GLU A 82 2.01 19.76 18.56
C GLU A 82 1.41 18.37 18.81
N ARG A 83 0.08 18.25 18.87
CA ARG A 83 -0.60 16.99 19.21
C ARG A 83 -0.93 16.22 17.94
N THR A 84 -0.65 14.93 17.95
CA THR A 84 -0.99 13.99 16.87
C THR A 84 -1.98 12.96 17.39
N GLY A 85 -3.12 12.85 16.72
CA GLY A 85 -4.08 11.77 16.89
C GLY A 85 -3.95 10.81 15.73
N PHE A 86 -3.93 9.52 16.02
CA PHE A 86 -3.75 8.48 15.03
C PHE A 86 -4.66 7.29 15.36
N ALA A 87 -5.24 6.70 14.33
CA ALA A 87 -6.00 5.48 14.42
C ALA A 87 -5.77 4.63 13.17
N TYR A 88 -5.94 3.31 13.30
CA TYR A 88 -5.83 2.36 12.21
C TYR A 88 -6.91 1.29 12.31
N SER A 89 -7.33 0.75 11.16
CA SER A 89 -8.25 -0.38 11.05
C SER A 89 -7.84 -1.30 9.90
N GLU A 90 -7.90 -2.62 10.13
CA GLU A 90 -7.78 -3.65 9.07
C GLU A 90 -9.10 -3.85 8.31
N GLN A 91 -10.20 -3.29 8.83
CA GLN A 91 -11.52 -3.32 8.21
C GLN A 91 -11.81 -1.96 7.57
N ILE A 92 -12.28 -1.99 6.33
CA ILE A 92 -12.73 -0.80 5.60
C ILE A 92 -14.23 -0.97 5.41
N ASP A 93 -14.97 -0.58 6.44
CA ASP A 93 -16.43 -0.49 6.41
C ASP A 93 -16.90 0.77 7.15
N SER A 94 -18.19 1.09 7.04
CA SER A 94 -18.75 2.33 7.57
C SER A 94 -18.57 2.47 9.09
N ARG A 95 -18.63 1.37 9.83
CA ARG A 95 -18.44 1.36 11.29
C ARG A 95 -16.98 1.60 11.62
N ALA A 96 -16.08 0.82 11.02
CA ALA A 96 -14.64 0.95 11.22
C ALA A 96 -14.16 2.37 10.91
N LEU A 97 -14.61 2.98 9.80
CA LEU A 97 -14.26 4.35 9.43
C LEU A 97 -14.82 5.40 10.40
N ALA A 98 -16.02 5.20 10.95
CA ALA A 98 -16.56 6.08 11.97
C ALA A 98 -15.76 6.00 13.28
N GLU A 99 -15.37 4.80 13.70
CA GLU A 99 -14.55 4.59 14.90
C GLU A 99 -13.13 5.15 14.70
N LEU A 100 -12.54 4.93 13.54
CA LEU A 100 -11.23 5.43 13.11
C LEU A 100 -11.19 6.97 13.17
N THR A 101 -12.12 7.64 12.50
CA THR A 101 -12.16 9.10 12.42
C THR A 101 -12.41 9.75 13.79
N ARG A 102 -13.30 9.17 14.60
CA ARG A 102 -13.54 9.61 15.97
C ARG A 102 -12.30 9.46 16.85
N SER A 103 -11.57 8.35 16.73
CA SER A 103 -10.39 8.08 17.56
C SER A 103 -9.24 9.02 17.19
N ALA A 104 -8.96 9.20 15.90
CA ALA A 104 -7.91 10.11 15.44
C ALA A 104 -8.22 11.58 15.79
N SER A 105 -9.48 12.02 15.69
CA SER A 105 -9.87 13.42 16.01
C SER A 105 -10.00 13.71 17.51
N ALA A 106 -9.91 12.72 18.40
CA ALA A 106 -10.09 12.89 19.85
C ALA A 106 -9.07 13.83 20.51
N ILE A 107 -7.95 14.14 19.84
CA ILE A 107 -6.98 15.14 20.29
C ILE A 107 -7.50 16.59 20.18
N ALA A 108 -8.56 16.82 19.40
CA ALA A 108 -9.17 18.13 19.23
C ALA A 108 -9.86 18.59 20.52
N ARG A 109 -9.82 19.90 20.81
CA ARG A 109 -10.45 20.48 22.01
C ARG A 109 -11.92 20.86 21.79
N GLY A 110 -12.47 20.65 20.60
CA GLY A 110 -13.85 21.01 20.25
C GLY A 110 -14.52 19.96 19.37
N THR A 111 -15.85 19.96 19.38
CA THR A 111 -16.69 19.12 18.51
C THR A 111 -17.19 19.93 17.33
N GLY A 112 -17.29 19.31 16.15
CA GLY A 112 -17.67 19.95 14.89
C GLY A 112 -16.78 19.45 13.75
N GLY A 113 -17.11 19.75 12.51
CA GLY A 113 -16.28 19.45 11.35
C GLY A 113 -16.28 20.64 10.39
N ARG A 114 -15.21 20.81 9.62
CA ARG A 114 -15.17 21.78 8.52
C ARG A 114 -15.42 21.08 7.20
N GLY A 115 -16.08 21.76 6.27
CA GLY A 115 -16.21 21.28 4.89
C GLY A 115 -14.82 21.13 4.28
N PHE A 116 -14.55 19.95 3.72
CA PHE A 116 -13.30 19.64 3.02
C PHE A 116 -13.64 19.24 1.59
N ARG A 117 -12.86 19.72 0.63
CA ARG A 117 -12.98 19.35 -0.77
C ARG A 117 -11.64 18.80 -1.23
N LEU A 118 -11.66 17.63 -1.84
CA LEU A 118 -10.45 17.06 -2.44
C LEU A 118 -10.11 17.82 -3.73
N GLU A 119 -8.89 18.34 -3.82
CA GLU A 119 -8.35 18.86 -5.08
C GLU A 119 -7.69 17.75 -5.89
N HIS A 120 -7.60 17.95 -7.21
CA HIS A 120 -7.09 16.95 -8.14
C HIS A 120 -5.59 16.71 -7.93
N SER A 121 -5.20 15.44 -8.14
CA SER A 121 -3.81 14.99 -8.04
C SER A 121 -2.88 15.75 -8.98
N ARG A 122 -1.65 16.03 -8.51
CA ARG A 122 -0.59 16.64 -9.31
C ARG A 122 0.17 15.57 -10.09
N PRO A 123 0.58 15.82 -11.35
CA PRO A 123 1.42 14.90 -12.09
C PRO A 123 2.73 14.63 -11.35
N CYS A 124 3.12 13.36 -11.27
CA CYS A 124 4.37 12.91 -10.66
C CYS A 124 5.13 12.00 -11.66
N PRO A 125 6.47 12.05 -11.72
CA PRO A 125 7.24 11.13 -12.56
C PRO A 125 7.04 9.66 -12.18
N ALA A 126 6.93 8.79 -13.20
CA ALA A 126 6.95 7.35 -13.02
C ALA A 126 8.36 6.88 -12.59
N LEU A 127 8.47 6.23 -11.43
CA LEU A 127 9.72 5.57 -11.01
C LEU A 127 9.68 4.05 -11.25
N TYR A 128 8.48 3.47 -11.29
CA TYR A 128 8.23 2.03 -11.44
C TYR A 128 7.05 1.77 -12.38
N THR A 129 6.86 0.50 -12.74
CA THR A 129 5.72 0.02 -13.53
C THR A 129 4.40 0.12 -12.75
N ASP A 130 3.30 0.30 -13.46
CA ASP A 130 1.92 0.32 -12.96
C ASP A 130 1.24 -1.06 -12.98
N ALA A 131 1.92 -2.10 -13.49
CA ALA A 131 1.44 -3.49 -13.51
C ALA A 131 0.96 -3.95 -12.12
N ALA A 132 0.15 -5.01 -12.00
CA ALA A 132 -0.33 -5.51 -10.70
C ALA A 132 0.80 -6.13 -9.85
N PRO A 133 0.71 -6.12 -8.50
CA PRO A 133 1.80 -6.63 -7.67
C PRO A 133 1.91 -8.12 -7.91
N LEU A 134 3.14 -8.63 -7.99
CA LEU A 134 3.42 -10.06 -8.14
C LEU A 134 2.88 -10.69 -9.44
N SER A 135 2.32 -9.89 -10.37
CA SER A 135 1.78 -10.37 -11.65
C SER A 135 2.81 -10.53 -12.77
N VAL A 136 4.08 -10.22 -12.50
CA VAL A 136 5.15 -10.21 -13.51
C VAL A 136 5.56 -11.62 -13.91
N LEU A 137 5.50 -12.57 -12.99
CA LEU A 137 5.79 -13.98 -13.24
C LEU A 137 4.62 -14.83 -12.76
N GLY A 138 4.20 -15.80 -13.58
CA GLY A 138 3.25 -16.81 -13.13
C GLY A 138 3.92 -17.79 -12.15
N VAL A 139 3.12 -18.43 -11.29
CA VAL A 139 3.62 -19.39 -10.28
C VAL A 139 4.55 -20.44 -10.89
N GLU A 140 4.17 -21.06 -12.01
CA GLU A 140 5.01 -22.06 -12.69
C GLU A 140 6.39 -21.51 -13.12
N GLN A 141 6.44 -20.25 -13.56
CA GLN A 141 7.70 -19.61 -13.93
C GLN A 141 8.58 -19.32 -12.71
N GLN A 142 7.97 -19.02 -11.56
CA GLN A 142 8.65 -18.83 -10.28
C GLN A 142 9.22 -20.15 -9.75
N LEU A 143 8.44 -21.23 -9.82
CA LEU A 143 8.88 -22.58 -9.43
C LEU A 143 10.01 -23.09 -10.35
N GLU A 144 9.88 -22.90 -11.66
CA GLU A 144 10.96 -23.25 -12.59
C GLU A 144 12.21 -22.41 -12.34
N LEU A 145 12.08 -21.14 -11.95
CA LEU A 145 13.23 -20.32 -11.57
C LEU A 145 13.98 -20.91 -10.38
N LEU A 146 13.26 -21.37 -9.34
CA LEU A 146 13.85 -22.04 -8.16
C LEU A 146 14.60 -23.31 -8.58
N HIS A 147 13.96 -24.20 -9.35
CA HIS A 147 14.58 -25.43 -9.84
C HIS A 147 15.76 -25.16 -10.78
N ARG A 148 15.71 -24.10 -11.58
CA ARG A 148 16.82 -23.70 -12.46
C ARG A 148 18.04 -23.25 -11.65
N ILE A 149 17.83 -22.54 -10.54
CA ILE A 149 18.89 -22.11 -9.63
C ILE A 149 19.51 -23.34 -8.93
N ASP A 150 18.70 -24.24 -8.37
CA ASP A 150 19.18 -25.47 -7.71
C ASP A 150 20.03 -26.33 -8.66
N ARG A 151 19.48 -26.64 -9.84
CA ARG A 151 20.22 -27.42 -10.85
C ARG A 151 21.48 -26.71 -11.32
N ARG A 152 21.49 -25.37 -11.38
CA ARG A 152 22.68 -24.62 -11.77
C ARG A 152 23.76 -24.68 -10.70
N ALA A 153 23.39 -24.54 -9.42
CA ALA A 153 24.31 -24.61 -8.29
C ALA A 153 25.01 -25.97 -8.23
N ARG A 154 24.25 -27.08 -8.30
CA ARG A 154 24.79 -28.46 -8.27
C ARG A 154 25.67 -28.80 -9.48
N ARG A 155 25.47 -28.14 -10.62
CA ARG A 155 26.32 -28.30 -11.81
C ARG A 155 27.63 -27.53 -11.74
N LEU A 156 27.76 -26.54 -10.86
CA LEU A 156 28.97 -25.71 -10.78
C LEU A 156 30.12 -26.45 -10.10
N ASP A 157 29.83 -27.24 -9.06
CA ASP A 157 30.82 -28.00 -8.32
C ASP A 157 30.18 -29.29 -7.77
N PRO A 158 30.75 -30.48 -8.06
CA PRO A 158 30.30 -31.76 -7.51
C PRO A 158 30.31 -31.84 -5.97
N ALA A 159 31.05 -30.98 -5.27
CA ALA A 159 31.09 -30.91 -3.81
C ALA A 159 29.85 -30.24 -3.19
N VAL A 160 28.91 -29.72 -4.00
CA VAL A 160 27.68 -29.11 -3.50
C VAL A 160 26.69 -30.18 -3.03
N GLU A 161 26.62 -30.38 -1.72
CA GLU A 161 25.72 -31.35 -1.10
C GLU A 161 24.29 -30.80 -0.94
N GLN A 162 24.17 -29.56 -0.44
CA GLN A 162 22.89 -28.93 -0.10
C GLN A 162 22.70 -27.61 -0.83
N VAL A 163 21.47 -27.37 -1.28
CA VAL A 163 21.05 -26.11 -1.90
C VAL A 163 19.68 -25.74 -1.34
N THR A 164 19.58 -24.50 -0.87
CA THR A 164 18.35 -23.85 -0.48
C THR A 164 18.16 -22.62 -1.36
N VAL A 165 16.96 -22.42 -1.89
CA VAL A 165 16.61 -21.24 -2.68
C VAL A 165 15.33 -20.64 -2.12
N SER A 166 15.37 -19.35 -1.77
CA SER A 166 14.20 -18.55 -1.41
C SER A 166 13.86 -17.58 -2.54
N LEU A 167 12.57 -17.44 -2.82
CA LEU A 167 12.04 -16.39 -3.68
C LEU A 167 10.89 -15.71 -2.94
N SER A 168 10.97 -14.39 -2.76
CA SER A 168 9.92 -13.58 -2.16
C SER A 168 9.61 -12.35 -3.01
N GLY A 169 8.35 -11.94 -2.98
CA GLY A 169 7.90 -10.74 -3.65
C GLY A 169 6.92 -9.99 -2.76
N ASP A 170 7.01 -8.67 -2.76
CA ASP A 170 6.10 -7.79 -2.04
C ASP A 170 5.62 -6.67 -2.96
N GLY A 171 4.41 -6.19 -2.72
CA GLY A 171 3.93 -4.94 -3.30
C GLY A 171 2.65 -4.45 -2.63
N ALA A 172 2.37 -3.16 -2.80
CA ALA A 172 1.13 -2.57 -2.35
C ALA A 172 0.46 -1.71 -3.44
N ASP A 173 -0.84 -1.53 -3.29
CA ASP A 173 -1.57 -0.40 -3.85
C ASP A 173 -1.93 0.52 -2.68
N GLU A 174 -1.70 1.82 -2.81
CA GLU A 174 -1.93 2.78 -1.72
C GLU A 174 -2.65 4.02 -2.25
N LEU A 175 -3.50 4.59 -1.40
CA LEU A 175 -4.24 5.81 -1.68
C LEU A 175 -4.19 6.72 -0.45
N LEU A 176 -3.71 7.95 -0.65
CA LEU A 176 -3.67 8.99 0.37
C LEU A 176 -4.68 10.07 0.02
N ALA A 177 -5.53 10.43 0.99
CA ALA A 177 -6.50 11.53 0.87
C ALA A 177 -6.32 12.49 2.05
N GLY A 178 -6.01 13.77 1.79
CA GLY A 178 -5.67 14.76 2.81
C GLY A 178 -4.84 15.93 2.22
N TYR A 179 -4.70 17.03 2.95
CA TYR A 179 -4.21 18.38 2.56
C TYR A 179 -3.27 18.52 1.33
N PRO A 180 -3.43 19.57 0.47
CA PRO A 180 -2.63 19.79 -0.74
C PRO A 180 -1.17 20.22 -0.51
N THR A 181 -0.75 20.66 0.68
CA THR A 181 0.65 21.10 0.91
C THR A 181 1.59 20.04 1.42
N TYR A 182 1.20 18.76 1.43
CA TYR A 182 2.24 17.76 1.25
C TYR A 182 2.67 17.83 -0.22
N ILE A 183 3.51 18.82 -0.52
CA ILE A 183 4.48 18.69 -1.59
C ILE A 183 5.34 17.51 -1.14
N ALA A 184 4.93 16.31 -1.54
CA ALA A 184 5.79 15.13 -1.65
C ALA A 184 6.90 15.36 -2.70
N GLY A 185 7.34 16.60 -2.90
CA GLY A 185 8.52 16.96 -3.69
C GLY A 185 9.81 16.60 -2.98
N HIS A 186 9.76 15.99 -1.79
CA HIS A 186 10.95 15.45 -1.17
C HIS A 186 10.79 14.20 -0.29
N LEU A 187 9.70 13.41 -0.40
CA LEU A 187 9.63 11.99 0.03
C LEU A 187 8.18 11.51 -0.10
N ALA A 188 7.99 10.45 -0.91
CA ALA A 188 6.80 9.60 -0.97
C ALA A 188 5.52 10.13 -1.66
N THR A 189 5.47 9.98 -2.99
CA THR A 189 4.29 9.32 -3.58
C THR A 189 4.39 7.84 -3.19
N LEU A 190 3.72 7.48 -2.11
CA LEU A 190 3.56 6.13 -1.57
C LEU A 190 2.12 5.75 -2.03
N ALA A 191 1.86 5.17 -3.21
CA ALA A 191 2.09 3.78 -3.60
C ALA A 191 3.53 3.28 -3.51
N ARG A 192 3.95 2.76 -2.36
CA ARG A 192 5.06 1.82 -2.32
C ARG A 192 4.59 0.45 -2.78
N ARG A 193 5.06 0.08 -3.96
CA ARG A 193 5.67 -1.25 -4.06
C ARG A 193 7.12 -1.07 -3.72
N ILE A 194 7.49 -1.33 -2.46
CA ILE A 194 8.88 -1.65 -2.19
C ILE A 194 9.03 -3.10 -2.67
N PRO A 195 9.68 -3.39 -3.81
CA PRO A 195 10.39 -4.65 -3.89
C PRO A 195 11.45 -4.55 -2.79
N ARG A 196 11.18 -5.13 -1.61
CA ARG A 196 12.28 -5.40 -0.70
C ARG A 196 13.24 -6.28 -1.48
N PRO A 197 14.56 -6.00 -1.44
CA PRO A 197 15.51 -6.89 -2.06
C PRO A 197 15.25 -8.29 -1.53
N LEU A 198 15.01 -9.22 -2.46
CA LEU A 198 15.01 -10.66 -2.22
C LEU A 198 16.16 -10.97 -1.25
N ARG A 199 15.82 -11.45 -0.06
CA ARG A 199 16.77 -12.16 0.80
C ARG A 199 16.59 -13.65 0.59
#